data_AF-A0A5E8AQ38-F1
#
_entry.id   AF-A0A5E8AQ38-F1
#
_cell.length_a   1.000
_cell.length_b   1.000
_cell.length_c   1.000
_cell.angle_alpha   90.00
_cell.angle_beta   90.00
_cell.angle_gamma   90.00
#
_symmetry.space_group_name_H-M   'P 1'
#
loop_
_entity.id
_entity.type
_entity.pdbx_description
1 polymer ?
#
loop_
_entity_poly.entity_id
_entity_poly.type
_entity_poly.pdbx_seq_one_letter_code
_entity_poly.pdbx_strand_id
1 'polypeptide(L)' 'MMKQAINRCFNDPEVTAILIDPLASNVVAIRFYERLGFQFVEERTFDTSDCKVYQLTRELWPTMS' A
#
# COMPACT_ATOMS: atom_id res chain seq x y z
N MET A 1 4.35 6.74 -11.81
CA MET A 1 3.27 5.75 -11.99
C MET A 1 2.52 5.46 -10.69
N MET A 2 3.14 4.88 -9.65
CA MET A 2 2.41 4.49 -8.42
C MET A 2 1.66 5.65 -7.73
N LYS A 3 2.26 6.85 -7.65
CA LYS A 3 1.58 8.05 -7.10
C LYS A 3 0.30 8.42 -7.85
N GLN A 4 0.24 8.21 -9.17
CA GLN A 4 -0.97 8.48 -9.96
C GLN A 4 -2.07 7.47 -9.67
N ALA A 5 -1.71 6.19 -9.45
CA ALA A 5 -2.67 5.17 -9.02
C ALA A 5 -3.24 5.49 -7.64
N ILE A 6 -2.38 5.89 -6.69
CA ILE A 6 -2.80 6.32 -5.35
C ILE A 6 -3.74 7.53 -5.44
N ASN A 7 -3.38 8.56 -6.21
CA ASN A 7 -4.24 9.72 -6.44
C ASN A 7 -5.59 9.33 -7.06
N ARG A 8 -5.61 8.38 -8.01
CA ARG A 8 -6.84 7.87 -8.61
C ARG A 8 -7.72 7.14 -7.59
N CYS A 9 -7.13 6.30 -6.74
CA CYS A 9 -7.87 5.62 -5.66
C CYS A 9 -8.50 6.63 -4.71
N PHE A 10 -7.73 7.63 -4.26
CA PHE A 10 -8.24 8.66 -3.35
C PHE A 10 -9.08 9.76 -4.02
N ASN A 11 -9.24 9.73 -5.35
CA ASN A 11 -10.15 10.63 -6.04
C ASN A 11 -11.63 10.33 -5.71
N ASP A 12 -11.94 9.08 -5.38
CA ASP A 12 -13.23 8.71 -4.80
C ASP A 12 -13.21 9.00 -3.29
N PRO A 13 -14.08 9.89 -2.76
CA PRO A 13 -14.08 10.24 -1.34
C PRO A 13 -14.45 9.07 -0.41
N GLU A 14 -15.11 8.02 -0.90
CA GLU A 14 -15.48 6.86 -0.08
C GLU A 14 -14.28 5.93 0.19
N VAL A 15 -13.22 6.04 -0.61
CA VAL A 15 -11.99 5.27 -0.39
C VAL A 15 -11.19 5.89 0.75
N THR A 16 -11.11 5.19 1.88
CA THR A 16 -10.37 5.63 3.08
C THR A 16 -8.95 5.07 3.15
N ALA A 17 -8.69 3.92 2.51
CA ALA A 17 -7.38 3.28 2.51
C ALA A 17 -7.13 2.43 1.26
N ILE A 18 -5.86 2.18 0.97
CA ILE A 18 -5.36 1.28 -0.08
C ILE A 18 -4.57 0.16 0.59
N LEU A 19 -4.87 -1.09 0.23
CA LEU A 19 -4.11 -2.26 0.65
C LEU A 19 -3.26 -2.81 -0.49
N ILE A 20 -2.09 -3.35 -0.13
CA ILE A 20 -1.19 -4.08 -1.03
C ILE A 20 -0.60 -5.26 -0.28
N ASP A 21 -0.23 -6.31 -1.01
CA ASP A 21 0.22 -7.59 -0.47
C ASP A 21 1.47 -8.11 -1.21
N PRO A 22 2.61 -7.40 -1.18
CA PRO A 22 3.84 -7.96 -1.72
C PRO A 22 4.17 -9.32 -1.08
N LEU A 23 4.71 -10.24 -1.89
CA LEU A 23 5.35 -11.46 -1.37
C LEU A 23 6.34 -11.08 -0.27
N ALA A 24 6.34 -11.80 0.84
CA ALA A 24 7.20 -11.55 1.99
C ALA A 24 8.69 -11.60 1.61
N SER A 25 9.04 -12.35 0.56
CA SER A 25 10.39 -12.43 -0.01
C SER A 25 10.78 -11.23 -0.86
N ASN A 26 9.84 -10.41 -1.34
CA ASN A 26 10.10 -9.27 -2.21
C ASN A 26 10.46 -8.01 -1.42
N VAL A 27 11.63 -8.05 -0.79
CA VAL A 27 12.18 -6.97 0.06
C VAL A 27 12.34 -5.63 -0.67
N VAL A 28 12.53 -5.65 -2.00
CA VAL A 28 12.64 -4.44 -2.81
C VAL A 28 11.30 -3.73 -2.93
N ALA A 29 10.23 -4.48 -3.22
CA ALA A 29 8.87 -3.93 -3.28
C ALA A 29 8.43 -3.43 -1.91
N ILE A 30 8.67 -4.21 -0.85
CA ILE A 30 8.36 -3.82 0.53
C ILE A 30 8.97 -2.45 0.87
N ARG A 31 10.29 -2.30 0.70
CA ARG A 31 10.98 -1.02 0.97
C ARG A 31 10.48 0.12 0.07
N PHE A 32 10.06 -0.19 -1.15
CA PHE A 32 9.49 0.81 -2.05
C PHE A 32 8.15 1.33 -1.53
N TYR A 33 7.28 0.45 -1.04
CA TYR A 33 5.98 0.83 -0.49
C TYR A 33 6.10 1.56 0.85
N GLU A 34 7.01 1.13 1.73
CA GLU A 34 7.32 1.84 2.98
C GLU A 34 7.75 3.29 2.70
N ARG A 35 8.61 3.52 1.69
CA ARG A 35 9.01 4.87 1.28
C ARG A 35 7.87 5.71 0.68
N LEU A 36 6.81 5.08 0.19
CA LEU A 36 5.61 5.77 -0.29
C LEU A 36 4.63 6.12 0.84
N GLY A 37 4.89 5.66 2.07
CA GLY A 37 4.04 5.91 3.24
C GLY A 37 3.10 4.76 3.60
N PHE A 38 3.19 3.60 2.91
CA PHE A 38 2.47 2.42 3.32
C PHE A 38 3.02 1.87 4.64
N GLN A 39 2.13 1.49 5.55
CA GLN A 39 2.44 0.96 6.87
C GLN A 39 2.10 -0.53 6.93
N PHE A 40 2.95 -1.31 7.61
CA PHE A 40 2.73 -2.74 7.78
C PHE A 40 1.50 -3.01 8.65
N VAL A 41 0.69 -4.00 8.26
CA VAL A 41 -0.51 -4.43 8.98
C VAL A 41 -0.29 -5.82 9.58
N GLU A 42 -0.04 -6.83 8.73
CA GLU A 42 0.11 -8.22 9.13
C GLU A 42 0.90 -9.03 8.09
N GLU A 43 1.39 -10.20 8.49
CA GLU A 43 1.81 -11.24 7.54
C GLU A 43 0.64 -12.18 7.30
N ARG A 44 0.42 -12.57 6.04
CA ARG A 44 -0.70 -13.44 5.67
C ARG A 44 -0.33 -14.34 4.50
N THR A 45 -0.67 -15.62 4.60
CA THR A 45 -0.58 -16.55 3.49
C THR A 45 -1.85 -16.45 2.65
N PHE A 46 -1.70 -16.06 1.39
CA PHE A 46 -2.76 -16.10 0.37
C PHE A 46 -2.48 -17.28 -0.56
N ASP A 47 -3.37 -18.27 -0.55
CA ASP A 47 -3.19 -19.56 -1.21
C ASP A 47 -1.88 -20.23 -0.78
N THR A 48 -0.85 -20.18 -1.62
CA THR A 48 0.48 -20.75 -1.36
C THR A 48 1.57 -19.68 -1.23
N SER A 49 1.18 -18.41 -1.17
CA SER A 49 2.09 -17.26 -1.17
C SER A 49 2.09 -16.59 0.20
N ASP A 50 3.25 -16.55 0.85
CA ASP A 50 3.43 -15.74 2.05
C ASP A 50 3.59 -14.28 1.65
N CYS A 51 2.66 -13.44 2.07
CA CYS A 51 2.64 -12.01 1.78
C CYS A 51 2.73 -11.18 3.06
N LYS A 52 3.12 -9.93 2.89
CA LYS A 52 3.00 -8.90 3.92
C LYS A 52 1.96 -7.91 3.48
N VAL A 53 0.92 -7.72 4.28
CA VAL A 53 -0.13 -6.74 4.01
C VAL A 53 0.33 -5.38 4.51
N TYR A 54 0.27 -4.39 3.63
CA TYR A 54 0.54 -3.00 3.94
C TYR A 54 -0.66 -2.11 3.59
N GLN A 55 -0.84 -1.03 4.34
CA GLN A 55 -1.92 -0.07 4.18
C GLN A 55 -1.40 1.36 4.02
N LEU A 56 -1.97 2.12 3.09
CA LEU A 56 -1.85 3.57 3.04
C LEU A 56 -3.23 4.17 3.26
N THR A 57 -3.40 4.98 4.30
CA THR A 57 -4.67 5.69 4.55
C THR A 57 -4.68 7.05 3.85
N ARG A 58 -5.88 7.59 3.61
CA ARG A 58 -6.06 8.91 3.01
C ARG A 58 -5.36 10.01 3.83
N GLU A 59 -5.42 9.92 5.16
CA GLU A 59 -4.87 10.91 6.09
C GLU A 59 -3.34 10.97 6.01
N LEU A 60 -2.70 9.84 5.71
CA LEU A 60 -1.25 9.73 5.58
C LEU A 60 -0.75 10.06 4.16
N TRP A 61 -1.64 10.10 3.17
CA TRP A 61 -1.28 10.47 1.82
C TRP A 61 -1.23 12.00 1.68
N PRO A 62 -0.05 12.60 1.42
CA PRO A 62 0.04 14.04 1.25
C PRO A 62 -0.75 14.45 0.01
N THR A 63 -1.79 15.26 0.20
CA THR A 63 -2.41 15.98 -0.91
C THR A 63 -1.35 16.89 -1.48
N MET A 64 -0.88 16.61 -2.70
CA MET A 64 -0.09 17.59 -3.45
C MET A 64 -1.02 18.79 -3.67
N SER A 65 -0.79 19.87 -2.91
CA SER A 65 -1.36 21.19 -3.17
C SER A 65 -0.93 21.70 -4.54
#